data_AF-A0A2G7LP46-F1
#
_entry.id   AF-A0A2G7LP46-F1
#
_cell.length_a   1.000
_cell.length_b   1.000
_cell.length_c   1.000
_cell.angle_alpha   90.00
_cell.angle_beta   90.00
_cell.angle_gamma   90.00
#
_symmetry.space_group_name_H-M   'P 1'
#
loop_
_entity.id
_entity.type
_entity.pdbx_description
1 polymer ?
#
loop_
_entity_poly.entity_id
_entity_poly.type
_entity_poly.pdbx_seq_one_letter_code
_entity_poly.pdbx_strand_id
1 'polypeptide(L)'
;MSKILSGLLLVFAIFFSLPGQASMEQTLEISFQDDRLDQAIKDILQKDDNEAVTQRDMKSLSVVNLKGKGITRLAGLEYASNITELDLSQNEIKDIGPLRELTKLTKLNLSENQIKDLNPLKKMTKLSELDLKSNLVYDLAPLKSLEFLNVLYLDNNRVWNLEPIRNLTFNHYYDTGGFVTFLQLSNNYLDLRDPPPSKTLKILNELDGEASRQSQLKFQRLVIGSTTAYVWESPFKLTHAPFIASGRTYVPIRFVSKWLGSEVSWDQSKKEVTIRKGSRTIHWTVNEKKANVNGETVSVDAPLLLKNNSTFVPVRFVSDVLESSVEYMANPKTVLIFEKK
;
A
#
# COMPACT_ATOMS: atom_id res chain seq x y z
N MET A 1 38.56 -20.21 10.40
CA MET A 1 39.19 -18.89 10.18
C MET A 1 39.65 -18.89 8.73
N SER A 2 39.25 -18.02 7.79
CA SER A 2 38.70 -16.67 7.82
C SER A 2 37.88 -16.46 6.54
N LYS A 3 36.88 -15.58 6.63
CA LYS A 3 36.08 -14.95 5.54
C LYS A 3 37.03 -14.28 4.51
N ILE A 4 36.66 -13.99 3.26
CA ILE A 4 35.93 -12.79 2.74
C ILE A 4 36.12 -12.91 1.19
N LEU A 5 35.18 -12.81 0.25
CA LEU A 5 34.49 -11.60 -0.26
C LEU A 5 33.50 -12.08 -1.36
N SER A 6 32.19 -12.01 -1.16
CA SER A 6 31.20 -12.17 -2.24
C SER A 6 30.84 -10.78 -2.77
N GLY A 7 31.49 -10.40 -3.87
CA GLY A 7 31.27 -9.13 -4.55
C GLY A 7 29.91 -9.10 -5.25
N LEU A 8 29.08 -8.14 -4.87
CA LEU A 8 27.85 -7.76 -5.54
C LEU A 8 28.21 -7.12 -6.90
N LEU A 9 28.04 -7.86 -8.00
CA LEU A 9 28.22 -7.32 -9.35
C LEU A 9 26.88 -6.75 -9.84
N LEU A 10 26.68 -5.44 -9.67
CA LEU A 10 25.56 -4.72 -10.29
C LEU A 10 25.99 -4.35 -11.72
N VAL A 11 25.55 -5.11 -12.73
CA VAL A 11 25.83 -4.81 -14.13
C VAL A 11 24.77 -3.83 -14.66
N PHE A 12 25.15 -2.57 -14.82
CA PHE A 12 24.44 -1.63 -15.71
C PHE A 12 24.83 -1.96 -17.16
N ALA A 13 23.92 -2.58 -17.92
CA ALA A 13 24.12 -2.83 -19.34
C ALA A 13 23.78 -1.57 -20.16
N ILE A 14 24.81 -0.91 -20.68
CA ILE A 14 24.70 0.05 -21.79
C ILE A 14 24.61 -0.77 -23.09
N PHE A 15 23.54 -0.59 -23.87
CA PHE A 15 23.26 -1.37 -25.07
C PHE A 15 24.13 -0.93 -26.26
N PHE A 16 25.12 -1.76 -26.61
CA PHE A 16 25.66 -1.85 -27.97
C PHE A 16 25.59 -3.31 -28.41
N SER A 17 24.88 -3.61 -29.50
CA SER A 17 24.64 -4.98 -29.96
C SER A 17 25.84 -5.52 -30.75
N LEU A 18 26.60 -6.42 -30.13
CA LEU A 18 27.63 -7.23 -30.78
C LEU A 18 27.12 -8.68 -31.00
N PRO A 19 27.51 -9.35 -32.09
CA PRO A 19 27.15 -10.75 -32.35
C PRO A 19 27.85 -11.67 -31.33
N GLY A 20 27.11 -12.01 -30.27
CA GLY A 20 27.58 -12.83 -29.14
C GLY A 20 26.64 -12.75 -27.92
N GLN A 21 25.95 -11.62 -27.73
CA GLN A 21 24.98 -11.42 -26.64
C GLN A 21 23.82 -12.44 -26.65
N ALA A 22 23.28 -12.77 -27.83
CA ALA A 22 22.15 -13.70 -27.95
C ALA A 22 22.48 -15.13 -27.51
N SER A 23 23.75 -15.55 -27.51
CA SER A 23 24.18 -16.87 -27.04
C SER A 23 24.41 -16.91 -25.52
N MET A 24 24.89 -15.81 -24.94
CA MET A 24 25.07 -15.70 -23.49
C MET A 24 23.74 -15.48 -22.75
N GLU A 25 22.79 -14.74 -23.35
CA GLU A 25 21.46 -14.52 -22.77
C GLU A 25 20.66 -15.83 -22.60
N GLN A 26 20.97 -16.87 -23.37
CA GLN A 26 20.31 -18.18 -23.30
C GLN A 26 20.78 -19.05 -22.13
N THR A 27 21.92 -18.73 -21.50
CA THR A 27 22.53 -19.54 -20.43
C THR A 27 22.57 -18.85 -19.07
N LEU A 28 22.07 -17.60 -18.97
CA LEU A 28 22.10 -16.89 -17.70
C LEU A 28 21.10 -17.52 -16.72
N GLU A 29 21.65 -18.07 -15.64
CA GLU A 29 20.91 -18.59 -14.49
C GLU A 29 20.23 -17.46 -13.72
N ILE A 30 18.99 -17.70 -13.29
CA ILE A 30 18.21 -16.76 -12.50
C ILE A 30 18.48 -17.01 -11.02
N SER A 31 18.84 -15.96 -10.30
CA SER A 31 18.91 -16.00 -8.84
C SER A 31 17.59 -15.52 -8.24
N PHE A 32 16.84 -16.44 -7.65
CA PHE A 32 15.68 -16.12 -6.84
C PHE A 32 16.09 -15.76 -5.41
N GLN A 33 15.33 -14.87 -4.77
CA GLN A 33 15.51 -14.51 -3.35
C GLN A 33 14.48 -15.19 -2.43
N ASP A 34 13.65 -16.07 -2.98
CA ASP A 34 12.66 -16.86 -2.25
C ASP A 34 12.67 -18.29 -2.79
N ASP A 35 13.09 -19.24 -1.97
CA ASP A 35 13.22 -20.65 -2.38
C ASP A 35 11.87 -21.26 -2.78
N ARG A 36 10.76 -20.74 -2.23
CA ARG A 36 9.41 -21.20 -2.61
C ARG A 36 9.03 -20.72 -4.00
N LEU A 37 9.51 -19.54 -4.40
CA LEU A 37 9.34 -19.04 -5.76
C LEU A 37 10.20 -19.87 -6.73
N ASP A 38 11.47 -20.10 -6.40
CA ASP A 38 12.35 -20.96 -7.21
C ASP A 38 11.72 -22.34 -7.44
N GLN A 39 11.32 -23.01 -6.35
CA GLN A 39 10.71 -24.34 -6.44
C GLN A 39 9.41 -24.31 -7.25
N ALA A 40 8.53 -23.35 -7.02
CA ALA A 40 7.27 -23.27 -7.77
C ALA A 40 7.50 -23.02 -9.27
N ILE A 41 8.54 -22.26 -9.63
CA ILE A 41 8.92 -22.06 -11.03
C ILE A 41 9.54 -23.33 -11.64
N LYS A 42 10.40 -24.04 -10.90
CA LYS A 42 10.94 -25.34 -11.31
C LYS A 42 9.83 -26.36 -11.55
N ASP A 43 8.84 -26.44 -10.66
CA ASP A 43 7.68 -27.31 -10.80
C ASP A 43 6.90 -27.02 -12.10
N ILE A 44 6.66 -25.74 -12.40
CA ILE A 44 5.97 -25.31 -13.64
C ILE A 44 6.77 -25.67 -14.89
N LEU A 45 8.09 -25.54 -14.81
CA LEU A 45 9.01 -25.85 -15.90
C LEU A 45 9.35 -27.35 -15.98
N GLN A 46 8.85 -28.17 -15.06
CA GLN A 46 9.16 -29.60 -14.93
C GLN A 46 10.66 -29.88 -14.78
N LYS A 47 11.34 -29.06 -13.98
CA LYS A 47 12.78 -29.17 -13.70
C LYS A 47 13.03 -29.88 -12.38
N ASP A 48 14.13 -30.62 -12.31
CA ASP A 48 14.60 -31.21 -11.05
C ASP A 48 15.16 -30.13 -10.11
N ASP A 49 15.17 -30.39 -8.80
CA ASP A 49 15.62 -29.43 -7.77
C ASP A 49 17.04 -28.88 -8.00
N ASN A 50 17.92 -29.70 -8.60
CA ASN A 50 19.32 -29.36 -8.88
C ASN A 50 19.51 -28.64 -10.22
N GLU A 51 18.47 -28.55 -11.06
CA GLU A 51 18.57 -27.92 -12.37
C GLU A 51 18.32 -26.41 -12.26
N ALA A 52 19.25 -25.60 -12.77
CA ALA A 52 19.12 -24.15 -12.72
C ALA A 52 18.03 -23.64 -13.67
N VAL A 53 17.22 -22.69 -13.20
CA VAL A 53 16.27 -21.95 -14.05
C VAL A 53 17.03 -20.86 -14.81
N THR A 54 16.86 -20.82 -16.13
CA THR A 54 17.53 -19.85 -17.00
C THR A 54 16.60 -18.73 -17.45
N GLN A 55 17.16 -17.63 -18.00
CA GLN A 55 16.35 -16.60 -18.67
C GLN A 55 15.50 -17.15 -19.82
N ARG A 56 15.99 -18.17 -20.54
CA ARG A 56 15.23 -18.81 -21.61
C ARG A 56 13.98 -19.50 -21.03
N ASP A 57 14.14 -20.19 -19.91
CA ASP A 57 13.04 -20.85 -19.22
C ASP A 57 12.01 -19.80 -18.78
N MET A 58 12.43 -18.70 -18.15
CA MET A 58 11.52 -17.62 -17.74
C MET A 58 10.77 -16.99 -18.92
N LYS A 59 11.42 -16.78 -20.06
CA LYS A 59 10.79 -16.25 -21.27
C LYS A 59 9.79 -17.22 -21.91
N SER A 60 9.82 -18.51 -21.57
CA SER A 60 8.85 -19.49 -22.06
C SER A 60 7.49 -19.41 -21.32
N LEU A 61 7.47 -18.79 -20.14
CA LEU A 61 6.27 -18.66 -19.32
C LEU A 61 5.27 -17.66 -19.94
N SER A 62 3.98 -18.04 -19.93
CA SER A 62 2.88 -17.25 -20.50
C SER A 62 1.70 -17.12 -19.51
N VAL A 63 1.21 -18.24 -18.98
CA VAL A 63 0.17 -18.28 -17.94
C VAL A 63 0.77 -18.99 -16.73
N VAL A 64 0.80 -18.30 -15.59
CA VAL A 64 1.53 -18.76 -14.40
C VAL A 64 0.64 -18.69 -13.18
N ASN A 65 0.51 -19.81 -12.46
CA ASN A 65 -0.20 -19.90 -11.19
C ASN A 65 0.77 -20.20 -10.05
N LEU A 66 0.93 -19.21 -9.16
CA LEU A 66 1.77 -19.25 -7.95
C LEU A 66 0.93 -18.99 -6.69
N LYS A 67 -0.37 -19.30 -6.75
CA LYS A 67 -1.30 -19.15 -5.63
C LYS A 67 -0.89 -19.99 -4.44
N GLY A 68 -0.95 -19.42 -3.24
CA GLY A 68 -0.88 -20.21 -2.00
C GLY A 68 0.48 -20.84 -1.72
N LYS A 69 1.56 -20.30 -2.29
CA LYS A 69 2.92 -20.87 -2.19
C LYS A 69 3.74 -20.30 -1.02
N GLY A 70 3.16 -19.39 -0.25
CA GLY A 70 3.83 -18.68 0.84
C GLY A 70 4.91 -17.72 0.37
N ILE A 71 4.91 -17.31 -0.90
CA ILE A 71 5.96 -16.47 -1.49
C ILE A 71 5.98 -15.10 -0.81
N THR A 72 7.18 -14.59 -0.51
CA THR A 72 7.40 -13.29 0.14
C THR A 72 8.18 -12.31 -0.74
N ARG A 73 9.01 -12.81 -1.66
CA ARG A 73 9.83 -11.99 -2.57
C ARG A 73 9.68 -12.47 -4.01
N LEU A 74 9.56 -11.52 -4.94
CA LEU A 74 9.31 -11.80 -6.36
C LEU A 74 10.54 -11.64 -7.26
N ALA A 75 11.73 -11.39 -6.68
CA ALA A 75 12.96 -11.25 -7.45
C ALA A 75 13.23 -12.53 -8.26
N GLY A 76 13.44 -12.36 -9.57
CA GLY A 76 13.49 -13.42 -10.58
C GLY A 76 12.32 -13.36 -11.56
N LEU A 77 11.12 -12.92 -11.15
CA LEU A 77 9.96 -12.84 -12.04
C LEU A 77 10.08 -11.75 -13.12
N GLU A 78 10.94 -10.75 -12.93
CA GLU A 78 11.19 -9.70 -13.93
C GLU A 78 11.68 -10.25 -15.28
N TYR A 79 12.27 -11.46 -15.29
CA TYR A 79 12.74 -12.13 -16.49
C TYR A 79 11.63 -12.86 -17.27
N ALA A 80 10.44 -13.00 -16.69
CA ALA A 80 9.29 -13.67 -17.28
C ALA A 80 8.47 -12.76 -18.23
N SER A 81 9.16 -12.07 -19.15
CA SER A 81 8.62 -10.95 -19.92
C SER A 81 7.47 -11.29 -20.88
N ASN A 82 7.14 -12.58 -21.03
CA ASN A 82 6.07 -13.06 -21.90
C ASN A 82 4.79 -13.44 -21.16
N ILE A 83 4.76 -13.36 -19.82
CA ILE A 83 3.56 -13.66 -19.05
C ILE A 83 2.42 -12.68 -19.41
N THR A 84 1.25 -13.24 -19.70
CA THR A 84 -0.02 -12.53 -19.92
C THR A 84 -0.98 -12.70 -18.76
N GLU A 85 -0.92 -13.83 -18.04
CA GLU A 85 -1.77 -14.09 -16.88
C GLU A 85 -0.96 -14.60 -15.69
N LEU A 86 -1.11 -13.95 -14.54
CA LEU A 86 -0.35 -14.26 -13.33
C LEU A 86 -1.26 -14.30 -12.11
N ASP A 87 -1.32 -15.46 -11.45
CA ASP A 87 -1.94 -15.62 -10.13
C ASP A 87 -0.86 -15.71 -9.05
N LEU A 88 -0.81 -14.69 -8.19
CA LEU A 88 0.05 -14.58 -7.01
C LEU A 88 -0.78 -14.48 -5.73
N SER A 89 -2.06 -14.86 -5.78
CA SER A 89 -2.96 -14.76 -4.63
C SER A 89 -2.56 -15.64 -3.45
N GLN A 90 -3.00 -15.29 -2.25
CA GLN A 90 -2.79 -16.07 -1.03
C GLN A 90 -1.30 -16.29 -0.71
N ASN A 91 -0.52 -15.22 -0.78
CA ASN A 91 0.91 -15.22 -0.46
C ASN A 91 1.20 -14.14 0.60
N GLU A 92 2.47 -13.86 0.86
CA GLU A 92 2.91 -12.87 1.86
C GLU A 92 3.67 -11.69 1.20
N ILE A 93 3.27 -11.35 -0.02
CA ILE A 93 3.97 -10.38 -0.87
C ILE A 93 3.69 -8.95 -0.38
N LYS A 94 4.76 -8.17 -0.24
CA LYS A 94 4.71 -6.73 0.10
C LYS A 94 5.18 -5.85 -1.04
N ASP A 95 6.19 -6.31 -1.76
CA ASP A 95 6.85 -5.58 -2.83
C ASP A 95 6.63 -6.29 -4.17
N ILE A 96 5.93 -5.58 -5.07
CA ILE A 96 5.66 -6.01 -6.44
C ILE A 96 6.58 -5.32 -7.45
N GLY A 97 7.67 -4.69 -6.99
CA GLY A 97 8.70 -4.05 -7.80
C GLY A 97 9.19 -4.90 -8.99
N PRO A 98 9.47 -6.20 -8.80
CA PRO A 98 9.87 -7.10 -9.90
C PRO A 98 8.86 -7.23 -11.04
N LEU A 99 7.57 -6.95 -10.82
CA LEU A 99 6.54 -7.04 -11.88
C LEU A 99 6.57 -5.86 -12.86
N ARG A 100 7.34 -4.80 -12.58
CA ARG A 100 7.25 -3.48 -13.25
C ARG A 100 7.34 -3.53 -14.77
N GLU A 101 8.13 -4.44 -15.33
CA GLU A 101 8.37 -4.53 -16.77
C GLU A 101 7.53 -5.64 -17.45
N LEU A 102 6.66 -6.34 -16.71
CA LEU A 102 5.72 -7.35 -17.23
C LEU A 102 4.52 -6.70 -17.94
N THR A 103 4.80 -5.85 -18.92
CA THR A 103 3.83 -4.99 -19.63
C THR A 103 2.87 -5.75 -20.56
N LYS A 104 3.06 -7.06 -20.70
CA LYS A 104 2.15 -7.95 -21.47
C LYS A 104 1.01 -8.52 -20.63
N LEU A 105 1.02 -8.33 -19.31
CA LEU A 105 -0.04 -8.79 -18.42
C LEU A 105 -1.40 -8.21 -18.83
N THR A 106 -2.37 -9.10 -18.98
CA THR A 106 -3.79 -8.82 -19.19
C THR A 106 -4.60 -9.18 -17.95
N LYS A 107 -4.19 -10.21 -17.20
CA LYS A 107 -4.82 -10.62 -15.93
C LYS A 107 -3.79 -10.75 -14.82
N LEU A 108 -4.06 -10.13 -13.68
CA LEU A 108 -3.19 -10.19 -12.51
C LEU A 108 -4.02 -10.37 -11.23
N ASN A 109 -3.82 -11.49 -10.55
CA ASN A 109 -4.40 -11.72 -9.24
C ASN A 109 -3.32 -11.59 -8.16
N LEU A 110 -3.49 -10.58 -7.30
CA LEU A 110 -2.64 -10.27 -6.16
C LEU A 110 -3.43 -10.30 -4.85
N SER A 111 -4.63 -10.89 -4.84
CA SER A 111 -5.49 -10.94 -3.66
C SER A 111 -4.84 -11.65 -2.48
N GLU A 112 -5.25 -11.30 -1.26
CA GLU A 112 -4.76 -11.90 -0.01
C GLU A 112 -3.23 -11.84 0.10
N ASN A 113 -2.70 -10.61 0.04
CA ASN A 113 -1.28 -10.29 0.22
C ASN A 113 -1.14 -9.06 1.17
N GLN A 114 0.03 -8.43 1.20
CA GLN A 114 0.33 -7.29 2.08
C GLN A 114 0.76 -6.04 1.28
N ILE A 115 0.21 -5.87 0.08
CA ILE A 115 0.62 -4.87 -0.90
C ILE A 115 0.03 -3.51 -0.56
N LYS A 116 0.86 -2.47 -0.71
CA LYS A 116 0.49 -1.06 -0.52
C LYS A 116 0.73 -0.21 -1.76
N ASP A 117 1.90 -0.39 -2.38
CA ASP A 117 2.38 0.43 -3.47
C ASP A 117 2.07 -0.21 -4.83
N LEU A 118 1.25 0.48 -5.63
CA LEU A 118 0.88 0.05 -6.99
C LEU A 118 1.74 0.70 -8.08
N ASN A 119 2.74 1.51 -7.74
CA ASN A 119 3.61 2.15 -8.74
C ASN A 119 4.22 1.20 -9.77
N PRO A 120 4.58 -0.07 -9.43
CA PRO A 120 5.07 -1.02 -10.42
C PRO A 120 4.05 -1.33 -11.53
N LEU A 121 2.74 -1.19 -11.28
CA LEU A 121 1.69 -1.53 -12.24
C LEU A 121 1.43 -0.44 -13.30
N LYS A 122 1.94 0.79 -13.12
CA LYS A 122 1.56 1.97 -13.92
C LYS A 122 1.79 1.86 -15.43
N LYS A 123 2.66 0.94 -15.87
CA LYS A 123 3.01 0.70 -17.28
C LYS A 123 2.23 -0.47 -17.90
N MET A 124 1.43 -1.21 -17.13
CA MET A 124 0.70 -2.40 -17.60
C MET A 124 -0.55 -2.00 -18.36
N THR A 125 -0.40 -1.22 -19.44
CA THR A 125 -1.53 -0.63 -20.18
C THR A 125 -2.42 -1.66 -20.86
N LYS A 126 -2.02 -2.94 -20.93
CA LYS A 126 -2.84 -4.05 -21.44
C LYS A 126 -3.66 -4.76 -20.36
N LEU A 127 -3.48 -4.40 -19.09
CA LEU A 127 -4.15 -5.06 -17.97
C LEU A 127 -5.65 -4.77 -18.03
N SER A 128 -6.44 -5.84 -18.16
CA SER A 128 -7.91 -5.77 -18.16
C SER A 128 -8.50 -6.22 -16.83
N GLU A 129 -7.85 -7.18 -16.15
CA GLU A 129 -8.32 -7.74 -14.88
C GLU A 129 -7.25 -7.59 -13.79
N LEU A 130 -7.63 -6.95 -12.68
CA LEU A 130 -6.78 -6.79 -11.50
C LEU A 130 -7.56 -7.13 -10.23
N ASP A 131 -7.16 -8.22 -9.57
CA ASP A 131 -7.66 -8.56 -8.24
C ASP A 131 -6.64 -8.16 -7.17
N LEU A 132 -7.03 -7.21 -6.31
CA LEU A 132 -6.25 -6.70 -5.19
C LEU A 132 -6.98 -6.90 -3.85
N LYS A 133 -8.01 -7.76 -3.78
CA LYS A 133 -8.78 -7.97 -2.54
C LYS A 133 -7.87 -8.30 -1.36
N SER A 134 -8.24 -7.82 -0.18
CA SER A 134 -7.54 -8.14 1.07
C SER A 134 -6.05 -7.79 1.03
N ASN A 135 -5.75 -6.56 0.61
CA ASN A 135 -4.43 -5.94 0.68
C ASN A 135 -4.49 -4.66 1.53
N LEU A 136 -3.45 -3.82 1.43
CA LEU A 136 -3.30 -2.58 2.19
C LEU A 136 -3.26 -1.35 1.25
N VAL A 137 -3.82 -1.46 0.04
CA VAL A 137 -3.80 -0.42 -0.99
C VAL A 137 -4.58 0.81 -0.54
N TYR A 138 -3.97 1.98 -0.65
CA TYR A 138 -4.60 3.26 -0.29
C TYR A 138 -4.49 4.34 -1.38
N ASP A 139 -3.64 4.13 -2.39
CA ASP A 139 -3.43 5.09 -3.49
C ASP A 139 -3.65 4.41 -4.84
N LEU A 140 -4.65 4.93 -5.57
CA LEU A 140 -5.02 4.44 -6.90
C LEU A 140 -4.39 5.27 -8.03
N ALA A 141 -3.58 6.29 -7.73
CA ALA A 141 -2.90 7.12 -8.73
C ALA A 141 -2.13 6.32 -9.80
N PRO A 142 -1.48 5.17 -9.47
CA PRO A 142 -0.82 4.34 -10.49
C PRO A 142 -1.75 3.70 -11.51
N LEU A 143 -3.05 3.57 -11.23
CA LEU A 143 -4.02 2.90 -12.12
C LEU A 143 -4.65 3.84 -13.16
N LYS A 144 -4.46 5.16 -13.02
CA LYS A 144 -5.17 6.18 -13.82
C LYS A 144 -5.03 6.05 -15.34
N SER A 145 -3.95 5.42 -15.82
CA SER A 145 -3.63 5.27 -17.24
C SER A 145 -3.86 3.85 -17.77
N LEU A 146 -4.48 2.97 -16.98
CA LEU A 146 -4.80 1.61 -17.39
C LEU A 146 -6.19 1.61 -18.05
N GLU A 147 -6.29 2.22 -19.23
CA GLU A 147 -7.56 2.47 -19.93
C GLU A 147 -8.34 1.19 -20.29
N PHE A 148 -7.67 0.04 -20.36
CA PHE A 148 -8.29 -1.26 -20.63
C PHE A 148 -8.71 -2.01 -19.35
N LEU A 149 -8.42 -1.47 -18.16
CA LEU A 149 -8.78 -2.08 -16.89
C LEU A 149 -10.29 -1.98 -16.68
N ASN A 150 -10.97 -3.09 -16.95
CA ASN A 150 -12.42 -3.19 -16.90
C ASN A 150 -12.92 -4.09 -15.75
N VAL A 151 -12.02 -4.80 -15.06
CA VAL A 151 -12.31 -5.57 -13.84
C VAL A 151 -11.30 -5.19 -12.76
N LEU A 152 -11.79 -4.65 -11.64
CA LEU A 152 -10.99 -4.20 -10.52
C LEU A 152 -11.64 -4.59 -9.18
N TYR A 153 -11.03 -5.54 -8.49
CA TYR A 153 -11.46 -5.95 -7.16
C TYR A 153 -10.57 -5.35 -6.09
N LEU A 154 -11.14 -4.50 -5.25
CA LEU A 154 -10.46 -3.73 -4.21
C LEU A 154 -11.08 -3.94 -2.82
N ASP A 155 -11.94 -4.95 -2.65
CA ASP A 155 -12.53 -5.22 -1.33
C ASP A 155 -11.45 -5.39 -0.27
N ASN A 156 -11.77 -4.99 0.95
CA ASN A 156 -10.89 -5.15 2.10
C ASN A 156 -9.54 -4.41 1.99
N ASN A 157 -9.48 -3.27 1.29
CA ASN A 157 -8.29 -2.40 1.22
C ASN A 157 -8.39 -1.12 2.10
N ARG A 158 -7.54 -0.13 1.83
CA ARG A 158 -7.49 1.19 2.48
C ARG A 158 -7.81 2.33 1.51
N VAL A 159 -8.56 2.06 0.44
CA VAL A 159 -8.92 3.04 -0.58
C VAL A 159 -9.80 4.13 0.05
N TRP A 160 -9.47 5.38 -0.21
CA TRP A 160 -10.17 6.54 0.35
C TRP A 160 -10.56 7.58 -0.71
N ASN A 161 -10.06 7.42 -1.95
CA ASN A 161 -10.26 8.37 -3.03
C ASN A 161 -10.36 7.65 -4.37
N LEU A 162 -11.46 7.88 -5.09
CA LEU A 162 -11.74 7.29 -6.39
C LEU A 162 -11.40 8.20 -7.58
N GLU A 163 -11.01 9.45 -7.34
CA GLU A 163 -10.63 10.37 -8.42
C GLU A 163 -9.59 9.81 -9.41
N PRO A 164 -8.56 9.06 -8.99
CA PRO A 164 -7.60 8.49 -9.92
C PRO A 164 -8.19 7.56 -10.98
N ILE A 165 -9.32 6.92 -10.69
CA ILE A 165 -9.95 5.91 -11.57
C ILE A 165 -11.26 6.41 -12.19
N ARG A 166 -11.60 7.69 -12.03
CA ARG A 166 -12.88 8.27 -12.47
C ARG A 166 -13.16 8.11 -13.98
N ASN A 167 -12.12 8.01 -14.79
CA ASN A 167 -12.24 7.87 -16.25
C ASN A 167 -12.12 6.42 -16.75
N LEU A 168 -12.03 5.44 -15.83
CA LEU A 168 -12.09 4.03 -16.20
C LEU A 168 -13.54 3.60 -16.40
N THR A 169 -13.74 2.55 -17.19
CA THR A 169 -15.07 2.05 -17.54
C THR A 169 -15.24 0.63 -17.04
N PHE A 170 -16.26 0.42 -16.20
CA PHE A 170 -16.64 -0.89 -15.66
C PHE A 170 -18.05 -1.19 -16.15
N ASN A 171 -18.22 -2.18 -17.04
CA ASN A 171 -19.50 -2.46 -17.69
C ASN A 171 -20.08 -3.77 -17.20
N HIS A 172 -21.13 -3.72 -16.39
CA HIS A 172 -21.85 -4.91 -15.94
C HIS A 172 -22.42 -5.74 -17.10
N TYR A 173 -22.45 -7.06 -16.91
CA TYR A 173 -23.26 -7.94 -17.73
C TYR A 173 -23.94 -9.00 -16.86
N TYR A 174 -25.02 -9.55 -17.38
CA TYR A 174 -25.72 -10.68 -16.77
C TYR A 174 -25.15 -11.97 -17.35
N ASP A 175 -24.55 -12.79 -16.50
CA ASP A 175 -24.12 -14.15 -16.85
C ASP A 175 -24.99 -15.15 -16.12
N THR A 176 -25.59 -16.12 -16.82
CA THR A 176 -26.27 -17.27 -16.21
C THR A 176 -27.21 -16.94 -15.03
N GLY A 177 -27.89 -15.79 -15.09
CA GLY A 177 -28.83 -15.31 -14.06
C GLY A 177 -28.20 -14.59 -12.86
N GLY A 178 -26.88 -14.43 -12.84
CA GLY A 178 -26.13 -13.64 -11.86
C GLY A 178 -25.73 -12.26 -12.40
N PHE A 179 -25.77 -11.25 -11.52
CA PHE A 179 -25.21 -9.92 -11.79
C PHE A 179 -23.71 -9.95 -11.49
N VAL A 180 -22.88 -9.68 -12.48
CA VAL A 180 -21.42 -9.65 -12.31
C VAL A 180 -20.96 -8.20 -12.16
N THR A 181 -20.55 -7.84 -10.93
CA THR A 181 -19.95 -6.53 -10.63
C THR A 181 -18.47 -6.51 -10.99
N PHE A 182 -18.02 -5.43 -11.64
CA PHE A 182 -16.63 -5.30 -12.10
C PHE A 182 -15.76 -4.37 -11.26
N LEU A 183 -16.36 -3.48 -10.47
CA LEU A 183 -15.66 -2.64 -9.51
C LEU A 183 -16.18 -2.96 -8.10
N GLN A 184 -15.40 -3.69 -7.32
CA GLN A 184 -15.75 -4.06 -5.94
C GLN A 184 -14.88 -3.29 -4.94
N LEU A 185 -15.51 -2.54 -4.04
CA LEU A 185 -14.87 -1.58 -3.14
C LEU A 185 -15.34 -1.71 -1.69
N SER A 186 -15.99 -2.80 -1.32
CA SER A 186 -16.50 -3.03 0.03
C SER A 186 -15.37 -3.05 1.07
N ASN A 187 -15.68 -2.59 2.29
CA ASN A 187 -14.73 -2.51 3.40
C ASN A 187 -13.47 -1.68 3.06
N ASN A 188 -13.68 -0.47 2.52
CA ASN A 188 -12.69 0.57 2.30
C ASN A 188 -13.03 1.83 3.13
N TYR A 189 -12.25 2.89 3.01
CA TYR A 189 -12.41 4.16 3.77
C TYR A 189 -13.05 5.23 2.89
N LEU A 190 -14.12 4.86 2.20
CA LEU A 190 -14.84 5.74 1.28
C LEU A 190 -15.84 6.61 2.04
N ASP A 191 -15.88 7.90 1.72
CA ASP A 191 -16.94 8.78 2.19
C ASP A 191 -18.21 8.49 1.37
N LEU A 192 -19.17 7.75 1.93
CA LEU A 192 -20.42 7.40 1.25
C LEU A 192 -21.64 8.11 1.87
N ARG A 193 -21.41 9.27 2.51
CA ARG A 193 -22.45 10.07 3.17
C ARG A 193 -23.44 10.66 2.15
N ASP A 194 -24.70 10.69 2.56
CA ASP A 194 -25.85 11.24 1.82
C ASP A 194 -27.00 11.45 2.82
N PRO A 195 -27.61 12.65 2.98
CA PRO A 195 -27.41 13.90 2.23
C PRO A 195 -26.48 14.95 2.89
N PRO A 196 -25.85 15.86 2.08
CA PRO A 196 -25.75 15.79 0.63
C PRO A 196 -24.75 14.71 0.19
N PRO A 197 -24.88 14.14 -1.03
CA PRO A 197 -23.98 13.10 -1.50
C PRO A 197 -22.54 13.62 -1.61
N SER A 198 -21.61 12.89 -1.00
CA SER A 198 -20.17 13.15 -1.07
C SER A 198 -19.64 13.10 -2.51
N LYS A 199 -18.43 13.64 -2.74
CA LYS A 199 -17.75 13.54 -4.04
C LYS A 199 -17.45 12.08 -4.38
N THR A 200 -16.95 11.31 -3.42
CA THR A 200 -16.64 9.88 -3.56
C THR A 200 -17.88 9.07 -3.94
N LEU A 201 -19.03 9.31 -3.31
CA LEU A 201 -20.28 8.61 -3.64
C LEU A 201 -20.74 8.92 -5.08
N LYS A 202 -20.60 10.17 -5.53
CA LYS A 202 -20.92 10.54 -6.92
C LYS A 202 -20.05 9.79 -7.91
N ILE A 203 -18.74 9.73 -7.67
CA ILE A 203 -17.81 8.99 -8.54
C ILE A 203 -18.13 7.50 -8.52
N LEU A 204 -18.41 6.93 -7.34
CA LEU A 204 -18.77 5.51 -7.23
C LEU A 204 -20.00 5.17 -8.09
N ASN A 205 -21.02 6.02 -8.05
CA ASN A 205 -22.23 5.85 -8.88
C ASN A 205 -21.93 6.05 -10.38
N GLU A 206 -21.05 6.99 -10.76
CA GLU A 206 -20.62 7.19 -12.15
C GLU A 206 -19.86 5.99 -12.71
N LEU A 207 -19.09 5.30 -11.85
CA LEU A 207 -18.31 4.12 -12.21
C LEU A 207 -19.13 2.81 -12.16
N ASP A 208 -20.41 2.89 -11.80
CA ASP A 208 -21.26 1.72 -11.52
C ASP A 208 -20.58 0.73 -10.55
N GLY A 209 -19.93 1.26 -9.50
CA GLY A 209 -19.18 0.45 -8.55
C GLY A 209 -20.00 -0.01 -7.34
N GLU A 210 -19.63 -1.15 -6.77
CA GLU A 210 -20.27 -1.69 -5.57
C GLU A 210 -19.40 -1.44 -4.32
N ALA A 211 -19.99 -0.80 -3.31
CA ALA A 211 -19.37 -0.66 -2.00
C ALA A 211 -20.44 -0.72 -0.90
N SER A 212 -20.17 -1.51 0.15
CA SER A 212 -21.04 -1.54 1.33
C SER A 212 -21.03 -0.20 2.10
N ARG A 213 -22.22 0.37 2.32
CA ARG A 213 -22.41 1.54 3.21
C ARG A 213 -22.33 1.18 4.70
N GLN A 214 -22.40 -0.10 5.06
CA GLN A 214 -22.53 -0.55 6.44
C GLN A 214 -21.22 -0.42 7.24
N SER A 215 -20.09 -0.17 6.58
CA SER A 215 -18.77 -0.06 7.20
C SER A 215 -18.01 1.18 6.73
N GLN A 216 -18.61 2.37 6.84
CA GLN A 216 -17.88 3.63 6.61
C GLN A 216 -16.78 3.84 7.66
N LEU A 217 -15.62 3.23 7.42
CA LEU A 217 -14.45 3.37 8.27
C LEU A 217 -13.94 4.82 8.22
N LYS A 218 -13.60 5.37 9.38
CA LYS A 218 -13.11 6.75 9.47
C LYS A 218 -11.64 6.83 9.06
N PHE A 219 -11.31 7.88 8.34
CA PHE A 219 -9.93 8.26 8.10
C PHE A 219 -9.75 9.78 8.21
N GLN A 220 -8.53 10.17 8.53
CA GLN A 220 -8.09 11.55 8.58
C GLN A 220 -7.03 11.78 7.51
N ARG A 221 -7.07 12.95 6.88
CA ARG A 221 -6.08 13.39 5.90
C ARG A 221 -5.52 14.73 6.31
N LEU A 222 -4.23 14.79 6.64
CA LEU A 222 -3.55 16.03 6.98
C LEU A 222 -2.43 16.31 5.96
N VAL A 223 -2.45 17.50 5.36
CA VAL A 223 -1.47 17.90 4.35
C VAL A 223 -0.34 18.67 5.02
N ILE A 224 0.91 18.24 4.80
CA ILE A 224 2.11 18.86 5.36
C ILE A 224 2.20 20.32 4.93
N GLY A 225 2.33 21.23 5.89
CA GLY A 225 2.35 22.69 5.65
C GLY A 225 0.97 23.34 5.50
N SER A 226 -0.12 22.58 5.47
CA SER A 226 -1.48 23.12 5.39
C SER A 226 -2.17 23.18 6.75
N THR A 227 -2.88 24.28 7.01
CA THR A 227 -3.81 24.36 8.15
C THR A 227 -5.18 23.75 7.86
N THR A 228 -5.37 23.09 6.72
CA THR A 228 -6.63 22.39 6.40
C THR A 228 -6.37 20.89 6.48
N ALA A 229 -7.07 20.23 7.40
CA ALA A 229 -7.17 18.79 7.47
C ALA A 229 -8.55 18.33 6.99
N TYR A 230 -8.71 17.04 6.77
CA TYR A 230 -9.98 16.45 6.39
C TYR A 230 -10.26 15.23 7.25
N VAL A 231 -11.53 15.03 7.57
CA VAL A 231 -12.05 13.76 8.08
C VAL A 231 -13.10 13.32 7.10
N TRP A 232 -12.88 12.15 6.50
CA TRP A 232 -13.46 11.85 5.21
C TRP A 232 -13.20 13.00 4.22
N GLU A 233 -14.23 13.52 3.56
CA GLU A 233 -14.11 14.69 2.67
C GLU A 233 -14.39 16.03 3.37
N SER A 234 -14.80 16.04 4.64
CA SER A 234 -15.13 17.28 5.35
C SER A 234 -13.87 18.04 5.77
N PRO A 235 -13.71 19.32 5.40
CA PRO A 235 -12.55 20.12 5.77
C PRO A 235 -12.65 20.62 7.22
N PHE A 236 -11.51 20.69 7.89
CA PHE A 236 -11.34 21.23 9.24
C PHE A 236 -10.13 22.15 9.31
N LYS A 237 -10.32 23.31 9.94
CA LYS A 237 -9.23 24.25 10.20
C LYS A 237 -8.41 23.78 11.40
N LEU A 238 -7.13 23.55 11.17
CA LEU A 238 -6.12 23.36 12.20
C LEU A 238 -5.62 24.72 12.69
N THR A 239 -5.31 24.80 13.99
CA THR A 239 -4.60 25.95 14.56
C THR A 239 -3.19 26.08 13.97
N HIS A 240 -2.55 24.94 13.70
CA HIS A 240 -1.22 24.87 13.10
C HIS A 240 -1.10 23.70 12.14
N ALA A 241 -0.30 23.89 11.10
CA ALA A 241 -0.05 22.87 10.09
C ALA A 241 0.83 21.72 10.63
N PRO A 242 0.60 20.46 10.20
CA PRO A 242 1.55 19.39 10.41
C PRO A 242 2.84 19.66 9.61
N PHE A 243 3.95 19.11 10.08
CA PHE A 243 5.26 19.35 9.48
C PHE A 243 6.14 18.09 9.55
N ILE A 244 7.25 18.10 8.82
CA ILE A 244 8.29 17.06 8.91
C ILE A 244 9.50 17.65 9.61
N ALA A 245 10.00 16.97 10.63
CA ALA A 245 11.25 17.31 11.30
C ALA A 245 12.00 16.02 11.66
N SER A 246 13.31 15.98 11.43
CA SER A 246 14.17 14.82 11.72
C SER A 246 13.64 13.50 11.15
N GLY A 247 13.08 13.53 9.93
CA GLY A 247 12.53 12.33 9.28
C GLY A 247 11.25 11.78 9.93
N ARG A 248 10.54 12.57 10.76
CA ARG A 248 9.26 12.23 11.37
C ARG A 248 8.19 13.24 11.00
N THR A 249 6.98 12.75 10.81
CA THR A 249 5.79 13.56 10.57
C THR A 249 5.15 13.93 11.90
N TYR A 250 5.10 15.23 12.17
CA TYR A 250 4.50 15.82 13.35
C TYR A 250 3.10 16.33 13.05
N VAL A 251 2.14 15.91 13.86
CA VAL A 251 0.72 16.28 13.72
C VAL A 251 0.19 16.92 15.01
N PRO A 252 -0.77 17.85 14.92
CA PRO A 252 -1.41 18.43 16.10
C PRO A 252 -2.16 17.35 16.90
N ILE A 253 -1.71 17.08 18.13
CA ILE A 253 -2.21 15.93 18.90
C ILE A 253 -3.71 16.01 19.17
N ARG A 254 -4.24 17.20 19.48
CA ARG A 254 -5.65 17.39 19.80
C ARG A 254 -6.57 17.03 18.62
N PHE A 255 -6.18 17.42 17.41
CA PHE A 255 -6.97 17.12 16.21
C PHE A 255 -6.99 15.60 15.97
N VAL A 256 -5.80 14.98 15.93
CA VAL A 256 -5.69 13.55 15.64
C VAL A 256 -6.39 12.70 16.69
N SER A 257 -6.17 13.00 17.97
CA SER A 257 -6.76 12.25 19.09
C SER A 257 -8.28 12.34 19.11
N LYS A 258 -8.85 13.53 18.89
CA LYS A 258 -10.32 13.73 18.85
C LYS A 258 -10.99 12.76 17.88
N TRP A 259 -10.46 12.64 16.68
CA TRP A 259 -11.04 11.80 15.63
C TRP A 259 -10.68 10.32 15.73
N LEU A 260 -9.70 9.97 16.58
CA LEU A 260 -9.44 8.60 17.02
C LEU A 260 -10.27 8.20 18.26
N GLY A 261 -11.21 9.03 18.70
CA GLY A 261 -12.04 8.79 19.88
C GLY A 261 -11.27 8.90 21.20
N SER A 262 -10.21 9.72 21.21
CA SER A 262 -9.30 9.88 22.36
C SER A 262 -9.40 11.30 22.94
N GLU A 263 -9.29 11.39 24.26
CA GLU A 263 -9.25 12.65 25.00
C GLU A 263 -7.81 13.11 25.20
N VAL A 264 -7.60 14.43 25.25
CA VAL A 264 -6.29 15.03 25.45
C VAL A 264 -6.34 16.11 26.52
N SER A 265 -5.62 15.90 27.62
CA SER A 265 -5.40 16.90 28.67
C SER A 265 -3.94 17.36 28.70
N TRP A 266 -3.72 18.52 29.32
CA TRP A 266 -2.43 19.19 29.41
C TRP A 266 -2.16 19.57 30.86
N ASP A 267 -1.00 19.13 31.39
CA ASP A 267 -0.48 19.57 32.68
C ASP A 267 0.59 20.64 32.45
N GLN A 268 0.27 21.88 32.83
CA GLN A 268 1.16 23.02 32.67
C GLN A 268 2.42 22.93 33.54
N SER A 269 2.31 22.36 34.74
CA SER A 269 3.41 22.28 35.70
C SER A 269 4.47 21.28 35.25
N LYS A 270 4.03 20.15 34.70
CA LYS A 270 4.89 19.07 34.19
C LYS A 270 5.25 19.24 32.72
N LYS A 271 4.59 20.16 32.02
CA LYS A 271 4.62 20.27 30.54
C LYS A 271 4.33 18.91 29.90
N GLU A 272 3.29 18.24 30.38
CA GLU A 272 2.94 16.88 30.00
C GLU A 272 1.60 16.85 29.26
N VAL A 273 1.56 16.07 28.18
CA VAL A 273 0.30 15.69 27.51
C VAL A 273 -0.14 14.34 28.05
N THR A 274 -1.41 14.23 28.43
CA THR A 274 -2.06 12.95 28.67
C THR A 274 -3.05 12.66 27.53
N ILE A 275 -2.93 11.49 26.89
CA ILE A 275 -3.86 11.00 25.87
C ILE A 275 -4.59 9.79 26.45
N ARG A 276 -5.91 9.75 26.35
CA ARG A 276 -6.73 8.63 26.87
C ARG A 276 -7.67 8.09 25.80
N LYS A 277 -7.70 6.76 25.64
CA LYS A 277 -8.66 6.05 24.77
C LYS A 277 -9.10 4.77 25.46
N GLY A 278 -10.31 4.76 26.00
CA GLY A 278 -10.77 3.66 26.86
C GLY A 278 -9.83 3.48 28.06
N SER A 279 -9.29 2.27 28.26
CA SER A 279 -8.30 1.98 29.30
C SER A 279 -6.88 2.42 28.96
N ARG A 280 -6.62 2.84 27.71
CA ARG A 280 -5.27 3.20 27.26
C ARG A 280 -4.92 4.61 27.65
N THR A 281 -3.71 4.78 28.14
CA THR A 281 -3.18 6.07 28.58
C THR A 281 -1.78 6.27 28.05
N ILE A 282 -1.50 7.48 27.57
CA ILE A 282 -0.16 7.94 27.21
C ILE A 282 0.11 9.19 28.02
N HIS A 283 1.13 9.16 28.87
CA HIS A 283 1.69 10.34 29.52
C HIS A 283 3.01 10.68 28.86
N TRP A 284 3.12 11.90 28.33
CA TRP A 284 4.29 12.29 27.57
C TRP A 284 4.69 13.74 27.80
N THR A 285 5.84 13.91 28.44
CA THR A 285 6.47 15.20 28.70
C THR A 285 7.11 15.78 27.44
N VAL A 286 6.96 17.09 27.23
CA VAL A 286 7.55 17.82 26.10
C VAL A 286 9.06 17.63 26.07
N ASN A 287 9.61 17.42 24.87
CA ASN A 287 11.02 17.20 24.56
C ASN A 287 11.64 15.90 25.08
N GLU A 288 10.87 15.06 25.78
CA GLU A 288 11.34 13.76 26.25
C GLU A 288 11.19 12.67 25.19
N LYS A 289 12.21 11.81 25.07
CA LYS A 289 12.21 10.62 24.21
C LYS A 289 11.69 9.37 24.93
N LYS A 290 10.95 9.56 26.00
CA LYS A 290 10.28 8.52 26.78
C LYS A 290 8.85 8.95 27.01
N ALA A 291 7.93 8.02 26.81
CA ALA A 291 6.51 8.19 27.13
C ALA A 291 6.10 7.05 28.06
N ASN A 292 5.23 7.33 29.02
CA ASN A 292 4.60 6.27 29.81
C ASN A 292 3.31 5.83 29.11
N VAL A 293 3.25 4.57 28.68
CA VAL A 293 2.10 3.96 28.01
C VAL A 293 1.53 2.91 28.95
N ASN A 294 0.31 3.10 29.42
CA ASN A 294 -0.38 2.17 30.33
C ASN A 294 0.42 1.81 31.60
N GLY A 295 1.23 2.73 32.11
CA GLY A 295 2.10 2.49 33.28
C GLY A 295 3.53 2.07 32.92
N GLU A 296 3.80 1.65 31.69
CA GLU A 296 5.13 1.22 31.26
C GLU A 296 5.90 2.33 30.54
N THR A 297 7.20 2.44 30.78
CA THR A 297 8.04 3.42 30.08
C THR A 297 8.46 2.90 28.71
N VAL A 298 8.05 3.57 27.65
CA VAL A 298 8.37 3.26 26.26
C VAL A 298 9.33 4.30 25.69
N SER A 299 10.43 3.84 25.10
CA SER A 299 11.37 4.70 24.37
C SER A 299 10.83 5.04 22.99
N VAL A 300 10.95 6.30 22.59
CA VAL A 300 10.52 6.81 21.29
C VAL A 300 11.67 7.50 20.56
N ASP A 301 11.72 7.35 19.25
CA ASP A 301 12.82 7.87 18.43
C ASP A 301 12.83 9.40 18.31
N ALA A 302 11.66 10.02 18.49
CA ALA A 302 11.42 11.45 18.41
C ALA A 302 10.49 11.91 19.54
N PRO A 303 10.77 13.07 20.17
CA PRO A 303 9.99 13.56 21.30
C PRO A 303 8.68 14.21 20.87
N LEU A 304 7.76 14.41 21.83
CA LEU A 304 6.65 15.34 21.67
C LEU A 304 7.17 16.79 21.71
N LEU A 305 6.67 17.64 20.82
CA LEU A 305 7.11 19.04 20.69
C LEU A 305 6.01 20.02 21.11
N LEU A 306 6.40 21.13 21.70
CA LEU A 306 5.52 22.28 21.95
C LEU A 306 5.95 23.44 21.04
N LYS A 307 5.05 23.89 20.15
CA LYS A 307 5.29 25.02 19.25
C LYS A 307 4.07 25.92 19.24
N ASN A 308 4.27 27.22 19.49
CA ASN A 308 3.20 28.23 19.50
C ASN A 308 1.97 27.79 20.33
N ASN A 309 2.21 27.32 21.56
CA ASN A 309 1.18 26.78 22.46
C ASN A 309 0.38 25.58 21.91
N SER A 310 0.87 24.91 20.87
CA SER A 310 0.29 23.66 20.35
C SER A 310 1.27 22.52 20.49
N THR A 311 0.75 21.37 20.91
CA THR A 311 1.53 20.14 21.08
C THR A 311 1.46 19.28 19.82
N PHE A 312 2.62 18.77 19.43
CA PHE A 312 2.82 17.99 18.23
C PHE A 312 3.50 16.67 18.56
N VAL A 313 2.99 15.60 17.94
CA VAL A 313 3.49 14.25 18.17
C VAL A 313 3.96 13.62 16.87
N PRO A 314 5.00 12.76 16.91
CA PRO A 314 5.26 11.80 15.84
C PRO A 314 4.02 10.93 15.62
N VAL A 315 3.42 11.06 14.45
CA VAL A 315 2.10 10.47 14.16
C VAL A 315 2.07 8.95 14.32
N ARG A 316 3.15 8.24 13.96
CA ARG A 316 3.20 6.77 14.01
C ARG A 316 3.07 6.24 15.44
N PHE A 317 3.90 6.74 16.36
CA PHE A 317 3.87 6.30 17.75
C PHE A 317 2.49 6.45 18.38
N VAL A 318 1.87 7.62 18.21
CA VAL A 318 0.53 7.86 18.76
C VAL A 318 -0.52 7.00 18.06
N SER A 319 -0.40 6.80 16.75
CA SER A 319 -1.36 6.00 16.01
C SER A 319 -1.30 4.52 16.40
N ASP A 320 -0.10 3.98 16.61
CA ASP A 320 0.12 2.58 17.03
C ASP A 320 -0.51 2.32 18.39
N VAL A 321 -0.26 3.19 19.37
CA VAL A 321 -0.85 3.05 20.72
C VAL A 321 -2.38 3.19 20.69
N LEU A 322 -2.90 4.09 19.84
CA LEU A 322 -4.34 4.36 19.72
C LEU A 322 -5.07 3.43 18.75
N GLU A 323 -4.46 2.32 18.30
CA GLU A 323 -5.10 1.34 17.41
C GLU A 323 -5.58 1.95 16.09
N SER A 324 -4.69 2.70 15.46
CA SER A 324 -4.89 3.25 14.13
C SER A 324 -3.69 2.93 13.25
N SER A 325 -3.87 3.03 11.94
CA SER A 325 -2.77 2.84 10.99
C SER A 325 -2.48 4.14 10.24
N VAL A 326 -1.22 4.33 9.85
CA VAL A 326 -0.76 5.55 9.19
C VAL A 326 -0.11 5.22 7.86
N GLU A 327 -0.48 5.96 6.83
CA GLU A 327 0.20 5.94 5.55
C GLU A 327 0.66 7.35 5.16
N TYR A 328 1.69 7.41 4.32
CA TYR A 328 2.24 8.66 3.81
C TYR A 328 2.17 8.67 2.30
N MET A 329 1.59 9.73 1.74
CA MET A 329 1.62 10.02 0.31
C MET A 329 2.68 11.10 0.06
N ALA A 330 3.58 10.84 -0.89
CA ALA A 330 4.62 11.81 -1.25
C ALA A 330 4.08 12.98 -2.09
N ASN A 331 3.00 12.75 -2.85
CA ASN A 331 2.38 13.75 -3.71
C ASN A 331 0.84 13.67 -3.65
N PRO A 332 0.15 14.68 -3.08
CA PRO A 332 0.72 15.75 -2.26
C PRO A 332 1.28 15.18 -0.94
N LYS A 333 2.27 15.84 -0.33
CA LYS A 333 2.87 15.45 0.97
C LYS A 333 1.80 15.36 2.06
N THR A 334 1.26 14.17 2.27
CA THR A 334 0.02 13.96 3.05
C THR A 334 0.19 12.78 3.97
N VAL A 335 -0.28 12.93 5.20
CA VAL A 335 -0.45 11.82 6.13
C VAL A 335 -1.91 11.39 6.18
N LEU A 336 -2.13 10.09 6.02
CA LEU A 336 -3.42 9.44 6.17
C LEU A 336 -3.40 8.66 7.48
N ILE A 337 -4.45 8.82 8.29
CA ILE A 337 -4.61 8.11 9.56
C ILE A 337 -5.94 7.37 9.48
N PHE A 338 -5.88 6.05 9.47
CA PHE A 338 -7.03 5.17 9.32
C PHE A 338 -7.41 4.57 10.68
N GLU A 339 -8.70 4.59 10.99
CA GLU A 339 -9.25 3.72 12.04
C GLU A 339 -8.94 2.26 11.69
N LYS A 340 -8.75 1.39 12.70
CA LYS A 340 -8.49 -0.03 12.41
C LYS A 340 -9.81 -0.74 12.05
N LYS A 341 -9.72 -1.68 11.12
CA LYS A 341 -10.83 -2.57 10.69
C LYS A 341 -11.21 -3.56 11.77
#